data_AF-A0A0F9KEQ9-F1
#
_entry.id   AF-A0A0F9KEQ9-F1
#
_cell.length_a   1.000
_cell.length_b   1.000
_cell.length_c   1.000
_cell.angle_alpha   90.00
_cell.angle_beta   90.00
_cell.angle_gamma   90.00
#
_symmetry.space_group_name_H-M   'P 1'
#
loop_
_entity.id
_entity.type
_entity.pdbx_description
1 polymer ?
#
loop_
_entity_poly.entity_id
_entity_poly.type
_entity_poly.pdbx_seq_one_letter_code
_entity_poly.pdbx_strand_id
1 'polypeptide(L)'
;MIVTAGKTDVSVYFYIVQDASGTSPGEPKTALLFSDIETGGSASYMRQGAARTDFALITLASASAAHADGGFILVDDTNLPGVYRCDVPDAAFATGVDEVTVGLVVESTNNAAVSPLKVQILDVDLRDAVSMGITALPAAAADAAGGLAISDAGGLDIDAKLANTNEVTAARMGALTDWIDAGRLDAILDLVLADTGELQADDTPGAIAALNNLSAANVNAEVVDVMRTDVTTLPGQEAPPLTPTMEEMVSWMYKVLRNRTTQTATQWTLYADNETTVDAKATVSDDATTAIVQEIATGP
;
A
#
# COMPACT_ATOMS: atom_id res chain seq x y z
N MET A 1 43.70 40.26 5.31
CA MET A 1 43.22 39.24 4.35
C MET A 1 42.53 38.13 5.13
N ILE A 2 41.52 37.46 4.56
CA ILE A 2 40.85 36.31 5.20
C ILE A 2 41.06 35.08 4.32
N VAL A 3 41.41 33.95 4.94
CA VAL A 3 41.69 32.68 4.28
C VAL A 3 41.01 31.56 5.06
N THR A 4 40.46 30.57 4.36
CA THR A 4 39.90 29.38 5.01
C THR A 4 41.02 28.51 5.57
N ALA A 5 40.81 27.88 6.72
CA ALA A 5 41.79 27.03 7.36
C ALA A 5 42.21 25.86 6.46
N GLY A 6 43.51 25.58 6.40
CA GLY A 6 44.09 24.52 5.58
C GLY A 6 44.13 24.80 4.07
N LYS A 7 43.85 26.03 3.62
CA LYS A 7 44.03 26.39 2.21
C LYS A 7 45.51 26.33 1.81
N THR A 8 45.75 25.75 0.64
CA THR A 8 47.05 25.69 0.00
C THR A 8 47.20 26.83 -1.02
N ASP A 9 48.42 27.06 -1.48
CA ASP A 9 48.73 27.92 -2.63
C ASP A 9 48.30 29.39 -2.44
N VAL A 10 48.50 29.92 -1.24
CA VAL A 10 48.06 31.28 -0.87
C VAL A 10 49.15 32.31 -1.14
N SER A 11 48.84 33.26 -2.03
CA SER A 11 49.65 34.44 -2.30
C SER A 11 49.18 35.64 -1.50
N VAL A 12 50.10 36.35 -0.87
CA VAL A 12 49.85 37.64 -0.19
C VAL A 12 50.53 38.78 -0.95
N TYR A 13 50.01 39.99 -0.80
CA TYR A 13 50.53 41.18 -1.46
C TYR A 13 51.02 42.19 -0.43
N PHE A 14 52.27 42.64 -0.58
CA PHE A 14 52.89 43.66 0.25
C PHE A 14 53.08 44.93 -0.56
N TYR A 15 52.70 46.06 0.02
CA TYR A 15 53.10 47.37 -0.50
C TYR A 15 54.35 47.82 0.24
N ILE A 16 55.47 47.91 -0.48
CA ILE A 16 56.78 48.26 0.06
C ILE A 16 57.13 49.67 -0.37
N VAL A 17 57.52 50.50 0.61
CA VAL A 17 57.89 51.90 0.41
C VAL A 17 59.32 52.15 0.82
N GLN A 18 59.89 53.24 0.35
CA GLN A 18 61.19 53.70 0.82
C GLN A 18 61.10 54.13 2.30
N ASP A 19 62.10 53.73 3.08
CA ASP A 19 62.22 54.14 4.48
C ASP A 19 62.75 55.58 4.61
N ALA A 20 62.94 56.05 5.84
CA ALA A 20 63.42 57.41 6.12
C ALA A 20 64.83 57.71 5.56
N SER A 21 65.60 56.68 5.19
CA SER A 21 66.94 56.77 4.62
C SER A 21 66.94 56.68 3.09
N GLY A 22 65.77 56.46 2.46
CA GLY A 22 65.61 56.47 1.01
C GLY A 22 65.72 57.86 0.38
N THR A 23 65.91 57.92 -0.94
CA THR A 23 66.01 59.18 -1.69
C THR A 23 64.69 59.93 -1.75
N SER A 24 63.56 59.21 -1.61
CA SER A 24 62.22 59.77 -1.53
C SER A 24 61.39 58.95 -0.55
N PRO A 25 61.50 59.22 0.77
CA PRO A 25 60.81 58.46 1.80
C PRO A 25 59.30 58.42 1.56
N GLY A 26 58.70 57.23 1.67
CA GLY A 26 57.26 57.02 1.44
C GLY A 26 56.86 56.77 -0.02
N GLU A 27 57.73 57.01 -0.99
CA GLU A 27 57.50 56.59 -2.38
C GLU A 27 57.63 55.06 -2.51
N PRO A 28 56.90 54.42 -3.44
CA PRO A 28 57.00 52.98 -3.66
C PRO A 28 58.44 52.57 -3.99
N LYS A 29 58.93 51.51 -3.34
CA LYS A 29 60.24 50.94 -3.63
C LYS A 29 60.08 49.84 -4.69
N THR A 30 60.62 50.05 -5.88
CA THR A 30 60.59 49.05 -6.96
C THR A 30 61.94 48.32 -7.09
N ALA A 31 61.96 47.30 -7.95
CA ALA A 31 63.14 46.50 -8.30
C ALA A 31 63.82 45.74 -7.15
N LEU A 32 63.13 45.47 -6.03
CA LEU A 32 63.62 44.54 -5.01
C LEU A 32 63.59 43.11 -5.56
N LEU A 33 64.69 42.39 -5.38
CA LEU A 33 64.81 40.97 -5.69
C LEU A 33 64.64 40.13 -4.42
N PHE A 34 64.35 38.84 -4.58
CA PHE A 34 64.26 37.92 -3.43
C PHE A 34 65.56 37.94 -2.59
N SER A 35 66.72 38.12 -3.22
CA SER A 35 68.03 38.19 -2.55
C SER A 35 68.18 39.37 -1.61
N ASP A 36 67.49 40.50 -1.88
CA ASP A 36 67.49 41.70 -1.04
C ASP A 36 66.69 41.53 0.27
N ILE A 37 65.89 40.46 0.32
CA ILE A 37 65.12 40.05 1.49
C ILE A 37 65.80 38.86 2.18
N GLU A 38 66.37 37.91 1.44
CA GLU A 38 67.06 36.74 1.99
C GLU A 38 68.43 37.08 2.60
N THR A 39 69.15 38.04 2.02
CA THR A 39 70.50 38.39 2.46
C THR A 39 70.43 39.62 3.36
N GLY A 40 70.53 39.43 4.68
CA GLY A 40 70.49 40.52 5.66
C GLY A 40 69.09 41.06 6.00
N GLY A 41 68.06 40.54 5.34
CA GLY A 41 66.65 40.67 5.70
C GLY A 41 66.07 39.36 6.24
N SER A 42 64.75 39.16 6.09
CA SER A 42 64.13 37.83 6.18
C SER A 42 62.67 37.79 5.70
N ALA A 43 62.19 36.63 5.28
CA ALA A 43 60.77 36.33 5.13
C ALA A 43 60.30 35.35 6.20
N SER A 44 59.19 35.67 6.87
CA SER A 44 58.70 34.85 7.97
C SER A 44 57.20 34.96 8.20
N TYR A 45 56.65 33.93 8.83
CA TYR A 45 55.30 33.96 9.36
C TYR A 45 55.32 33.60 10.85
N MET A 46 54.31 34.08 11.57
CA MET A 46 54.04 33.70 12.94
C MET A 46 52.57 33.34 13.04
N ARG A 47 52.30 32.08 13.37
CA ARG A 47 50.97 31.62 13.74
C ARG A 47 50.67 32.12 15.15
N GLN A 48 49.45 32.56 15.40
CA GLN A 48 49.03 33.09 16.71
C GLN A 48 49.51 32.18 17.86
N GLY A 49 50.22 32.76 18.84
CA GLY A 49 50.76 32.04 19.99
C GLY A 49 52.00 31.16 19.72
N ALA A 50 52.47 31.05 18.47
CA ALA A 50 53.68 30.33 18.10
C ALA A 50 54.91 31.26 17.96
N ALA A 51 56.10 30.65 17.88
CA ALA A 51 57.31 31.37 17.51
C ALA A 51 57.31 31.72 16.00
N ARG A 52 58.10 32.74 15.63
CA ARG A 52 58.40 33.07 14.24
C ARG A 52 58.98 31.84 13.53
N THR A 53 58.43 31.52 12.37
CA THR A 53 58.97 30.52 11.44
C THR A 53 59.49 31.23 10.20
N ASP A 54 60.75 30.96 9.89
CA ASP A 54 61.43 31.47 8.70
C ASP A 54 61.07 30.63 7.47
N PHE A 55 61.02 31.25 6.30
CA PHE A 55 60.93 30.53 5.03
C PHE A 55 61.76 31.24 3.97
N ALA A 56 62.42 30.45 3.12
CA ALA A 56 63.28 30.97 2.07
C ALA A 56 62.46 31.48 0.88
N LEU A 57 62.83 32.64 0.36
CA LEU A 57 62.25 33.19 -0.86
C LEU A 57 62.96 32.70 -2.11
N ILE A 58 62.18 32.55 -3.18
CA ILE A 58 62.63 32.19 -4.52
C ILE A 58 62.07 33.16 -5.55
N THR A 59 62.72 33.25 -6.71
CA THR A 59 62.21 34.05 -7.83
C THR A 59 60.98 33.37 -8.45
N LEU A 60 59.95 34.17 -8.73
CA LEU A 60 58.85 33.78 -9.62
C LEU A 60 59.14 34.10 -11.08
N ALA A 61 58.65 33.27 -12.00
CA ALA A 61 58.79 33.51 -13.43
C ALA A 61 57.98 34.72 -13.92
N SER A 62 56.84 35.00 -13.28
CA SER A 62 56.00 36.18 -13.53
C SER A 62 55.03 36.41 -12.35
N ALA A 63 54.42 37.59 -12.28
CA ALA A 63 53.41 37.91 -11.26
C ALA A 63 52.14 37.04 -11.35
N SER A 64 51.89 36.42 -12.51
CA SER A 64 50.76 35.51 -12.77
C SER A 64 51.13 34.03 -12.78
N ALA A 65 52.39 33.68 -12.47
CA ALA A 65 52.83 32.30 -12.39
C ALA A 65 52.05 31.52 -11.32
N ALA A 66 51.99 30.20 -11.48
CA ALA A 66 51.46 29.31 -10.44
C ALA A 66 52.20 29.56 -9.11
N HIS A 67 51.51 29.33 -8.00
CA HIS A 67 52.11 29.47 -6.68
C HIS A 67 53.31 28.52 -6.56
N ALA A 68 54.36 29.03 -5.93
CA ALA A 68 55.48 28.24 -5.47
C ALA A 68 55.89 28.74 -4.08
N ASP A 69 56.05 27.84 -3.12
CA ASP A 69 56.46 28.18 -1.75
C ASP A 69 57.69 29.09 -1.74
N GLY A 70 57.58 30.25 -1.09
CA GLY A 70 58.63 31.26 -1.03
C GLY A 70 58.70 32.18 -2.24
N GLY A 71 57.83 32.02 -3.21
CA GLY A 71 57.81 32.83 -4.41
C GLY A 71 57.72 34.34 -4.17
N PHE A 72 58.63 35.14 -4.72
CA PHE A 72 58.63 36.59 -4.58
C PHE A 72 58.87 37.31 -5.92
N ILE A 73 58.02 38.29 -6.23
CA ILE A 73 58.17 39.14 -7.42
C ILE A 73 57.40 40.46 -7.30
N LEU A 74 57.89 41.52 -7.95
CA LEU A 74 57.13 42.75 -8.19
C LEU A 74 55.96 42.47 -9.14
N VAL A 75 54.77 42.98 -8.82
CA VAL A 75 53.55 42.75 -9.64
C VAL A 75 53.59 43.56 -10.94
N ASP A 76 53.80 44.87 -10.82
CA ASP A 76 53.88 45.79 -11.95
C ASP A 76 54.70 47.03 -11.55
N ASP A 77 55.67 47.40 -12.38
CA ASP A 77 56.59 48.52 -12.06
C ASP A 77 56.02 49.90 -12.44
N THR A 78 54.99 49.94 -13.30
CA THR A 78 54.55 51.19 -13.95
C THR A 78 53.24 51.73 -13.35
N ASN A 79 52.24 50.88 -13.25
CA ASN A 79 50.87 51.20 -12.87
C ASN A 79 50.54 50.79 -11.41
N LEU A 80 51.28 49.83 -10.84
CA LEU A 80 51.21 49.45 -9.42
C LEU A 80 52.61 49.34 -8.76
N PRO A 81 53.45 50.39 -8.83
CA PRO A 81 54.79 50.34 -8.29
C PRO A 81 54.78 50.02 -6.78
N GLY A 82 55.75 49.24 -6.33
CA GLY A 82 55.93 48.88 -4.92
C GLY A 82 55.02 47.76 -4.40
N VAL A 83 54.10 47.23 -5.22
CA VAL A 83 53.29 46.05 -4.86
C VAL A 83 54.04 44.78 -5.24
N TYR A 84 54.40 43.97 -4.24
CA TYR A 84 55.05 42.68 -4.41
C TYR A 84 54.10 41.55 -4.05
N ARG A 85 54.12 40.49 -4.85
CA ARG A 85 53.48 39.22 -4.53
C ARG A 85 54.49 38.35 -3.77
N CYS A 86 54.05 37.76 -2.67
CA CYS A 86 54.76 36.76 -1.91
C CYS A 86 53.89 35.51 -1.77
N ASP A 87 54.39 34.37 -2.22
CA ASP A 87 53.75 33.07 -2.09
C ASP A 87 54.21 32.42 -0.77
N VAL A 88 53.28 32.32 0.17
CA VAL A 88 53.57 31.89 1.54
C VAL A 88 53.38 30.38 1.62
N PRO A 89 54.25 29.65 2.35
CA PRO A 89 54.13 28.20 2.50
C PRO A 89 52.80 27.77 3.12
N ASP A 90 52.25 26.65 2.65
CA ASP A 90 50.96 26.09 3.10
C ASP A 90 50.90 25.87 4.63
N ALA A 91 52.03 25.53 5.24
CA ALA A 91 52.15 25.32 6.68
C ALA A 91 51.77 26.56 7.50
N ALA A 92 51.84 27.76 6.92
CA ALA A 92 51.38 28.98 7.56
C ALA A 92 49.86 28.94 7.80
N PHE A 93 49.09 28.46 6.83
CA PHE A 93 47.62 28.47 6.84
C PHE A 93 46.97 27.18 7.34
N ALA A 94 47.74 26.28 7.95
CA ALA A 94 47.22 25.09 8.60
C ALA A 94 46.15 25.43 9.67
N THR A 95 45.28 24.47 9.98
CA THR A 95 44.17 24.63 10.95
C THR A 95 44.65 24.84 12.39
N GLY A 96 43.78 25.37 13.25
CA GLY A 96 44.00 25.43 14.71
C GLY A 96 44.54 26.76 15.28
N VAL A 97 44.56 27.84 14.50
CA VAL A 97 44.82 29.22 14.96
C VAL A 97 43.90 30.20 14.22
N ASP A 98 43.62 31.36 14.81
CA ASP A 98 42.70 32.35 14.22
C ASP A 98 43.42 33.40 13.34
N GLU A 99 44.73 33.58 13.55
CA GLU A 99 45.52 34.59 12.84
C GLU A 99 46.93 34.11 12.52
N VAL A 100 47.42 34.53 11.36
CA VAL A 100 48.81 34.44 10.95
C VAL A 100 49.31 35.83 10.59
N THR A 101 50.45 36.22 11.15
CA THR A 101 51.15 37.43 10.75
C THR A 101 52.30 37.05 9.82
N VAL A 102 52.27 37.55 8.59
CA VAL A 102 53.37 37.38 7.62
C VAL A 102 54.17 38.69 7.58
N GLY A 103 55.48 38.58 7.74
CA GLY A 103 56.39 39.71 7.76
C GLY A 103 57.56 39.50 6.81
N LEU A 104 57.91 40.57 6.10
CA LEU A 104 59.16 40.68 5.37
C LEU A 104 60.01 41.75 6.03
N VAL A 105 61.31 41.51 6.11
CA VAL A 105 62.30 42.49 6.50
C VAL A 105 63.26 42.61 5.34
N VAL A 106 63.40 43.81 4.79
CA VAL A 106 64.33 44.10 3.70
C VAL A 106 65.69 44.41 4.33
N GLU A 107 66.78 44.02 3.66
CA GLU A 107 68.12 44.43 4.08
C GLU A 107 68.22 45.97 4.19
N SER A 108 68.83 46.47 5.26
CA SER A 108 68.87 47.91 5.56
C SER A 108 69.54 48.77 4.47
N THR A 109 70.41 48.18 3.67
CA THR A 109 71.11 48.81 2.54
C THR A 109 70.16 49.19 1.39
N ASN A 110 68.99 48.55 1.32
CA ASN A 110 67.99 48.79 0.28
C ASN A 110 66.99 49.91 0.63
N ASN A 111 67.08 50.48 1.83
CA ASN A 111 66.29 51.63 2.28
C ASN A 111 64.78 51.45 2.09
N ALA A 112 64.25 50.29 2.48
CA ALA A 112 62.86 49.92 2.27
C ALA A 112 62.19 49.50 3.58
N ALA A 113 60.95 49.91 3.75
CA ALA A 113 60.12 49.55 4.91
C ALA A 113 58.94 48.70 4.47
N VAL A 114 58.69 47.61 5.21
CA VAL A 114 57.55 46.72 5.02
C VAL A 114 56.75 46.66 6.31
N SER A 115 55.44 46.78 6.20
CA SER A 115 54.54 46.51 7.32
C SER A 115 54.09 45.06 7.30
N PRO A 116 54.08 44.35 8.45
CA PRO A 116 53.59 42.98 8.50
C PRO A 116 52.11 42.92 8.14
N LEU A 117 51.72 41.86 7.43
CA LEU A 117 50.35 41.61 7.03
C LEU A 117 49.72 40.59 7.98
N LYS A 118 48.56 40.95 8.55
CA LYS A 118 47.72 40.01 9.29
C LYS A 118 46.73 39.32 8.36
N VAL A 119 46.76 37.99 8.41
CA VAL A 119 45.84 37.11 7.69
C VAL A 119 45.01 36.39 8.73
N GLN A 120 43.69 36.59 8.68
CA GLN A 120 42.75 35.86 9.51
C GLN A 120 42.49 34.49 8.90
N ILE A 121 42.50 33.46 9.74
CA ILE A 121 42.15 32.10 9.38
C ILE A 121 40.74 31.82 9.90
N LEU A 122 39.90 31.28 9.02
CA LEU A 122 38.51 30.94 9.36
C LEU A 122 38.24 29.48 9.03
N ASP A 123 37.56 28.77 9.92
CA ASP A 123 37.19 27.36 9.67
C ASP A 123 36.10 27.23 8.60
N VAL A 124 35.28 28.27 8.42
CA VAL A 124 34.24 28.33 7.38
C VAL A 124 34.78 28.94 6.09
N ASP A 125 34.38 28.38 4.95
CA ASP A 125 34.76 28.91 3.65
C ASP A 125 33.81 30.04 3.25
N LEU A 126 34.22 31.29 3.48
CA LEU A 126 33.43 32.48 3.10
C LEU A 126 33.24 32.63 1.57
N ARG A 127 33.99 31.88 0.76
CA ARG A 127 33.87 31.87 -0.70
C ARG A 127 33.07 30.69 -1.23
N ASP A 128 32.66 29.75 -0.36
CA ASP A 128 31.74 28.70 -0.73
C ASP A 128 30.34 29.29 -0.96
N ALA A 129 29.84 29.17 -2.18
CA ALA A 129 28.60 29.81 -2.61
C ALA A 129 27.32 29.12 -2.10
N VAL A 130 27.45 27.97 -1.42
CA VAL A 130 26.33 27.09 -1.12
C VAL A 130 26.08 26.96 0.38
N SER A 131 27.11 26.63 1.16
CA SER A 131 27.00 26.13 2.53
C SER A 131 28.08 26.67 3.47
N MET A 132 28.88 27.64 3.03
CA MET A 132 30.07 28.12 3.73
C MET A 132 31.07 27.01 4.07
N GLY A 133 31.10 25.93 3.27
CA GLY A 133 31.90 24.73 3.51
C GLY A 133 31.37 23.81 4.62
N ILE A 134 30.18 24.04 5.16
CA ILE A 134 29.54 23.20 6.18
C ILE A 134 28.93 21.97 5.49
N THR A 135 29.73 20.94 5.26
CA THR A 135 29.32 19.72 4.51
C THR A 135 28.19 18.93 5.17
N ALA A 136 27.92 19.19 6.46
CA ALA A 136 26.78 18.60 7.16
C ALA A 136 25.44 19.22 6.73
N LEU A 137 25.45 20.42 6.14
CA LEU A 137 24.26 21.02 5.55
C LEU A 137 24.11 20.56 4.11
N PRO A 138 22.89 20.20 3.67
CA PRO A 138 22.67 19.86 2.28
C PRO A 138 22.98 21.03 1.34
N ALA A 139 23.56 20.70 0.19
CA ALA A 139 23.89 21.67 -0.87
C ALA A 139 22.68 22.10 -1.71
N ALA A 140 21.58 21.35 -1.64
CA ALA A 140 20.35 21.69 -2.33
C ALA A 140 19.65 22.87 -1.62
N ALA A 141 18.96 23.70 -2.40
CA ALA A 141 18.13 24.78 -1.85
C ALA A 141 17.13 24.22 -0.83
N ALA A 142 16.82 24.99 0.21
CA ALA A 142 15.77 24.63 1.15
C ALA A 142 14.46 24.32 0.39
N ASP A 143 13.72 23.30 0.83
CA ASP A 143 12.51 22.74 0.18
C ASP A 143 12.73 22.08 -1.22
N ALA A 144 13.95 22.06 -1.75
CA ALA A 144 14.28 21.24 -2.92
C ALA A 144 14.54 19.78 -2.51
N ALA A 145 14.51 18.86 -3.50
CA ALA A 145 14.86 17.46 -3.26
C ALA A 145 16.28 17.34 -2.70
N GLY A 146 16.39 16.73 -1.51
CA GLY A 146 17.66 16.62 -0.78
C GLY A 146 18.12 17.90 -0.10
N GLY A 147 17.29 18.94 -0.03
CA GLY A 147 17.54 20.19 0.69
C GLY A 147 17.06 20.16 2.14
N LEU A 148 17.35 21.23 2.90
CA LEU A 148 16.81 21.40 4.24
C LEU A 148 15.29 21.56 4.19
N ALA A 149 14.58 20.83 5.05
CA ALA A 149 13.15 21.02 5.24
C ALA A 149 12.92 22.39 5.89
N ILE A 150 12.04 23.20 5.30
CA ILE A 150 11.63 24.50 5.84
C ILE A 150 10.11 24.57 5.90
N SER A 151 9.58 25.20 6.95
CA SER A 151 8.17 25.59 6.98
C SER A 151 8.02 26.91 6.22
N ASP A 152 7.83 26.83 4.91
CA ASP A 152 7.72 28.02 4.03
C ASP A 152 6.53 28.94 4.36
N ALA A 153 5.53 28.44 5.11
CA ALA A 153 4.32 29.19 5.46
C ALA A 153 3.80 28.96 6.90
N GLY A 154 4.70 28.95 7.90
CA GLY A 154 4.31 29.11 9.32
C GLY A 154 3.22 28.14 9.81
N GLY A 155 3.57 26.86 9.91
CA GLY A 155 2.66 25.79 10.37
C GLY A 155 2.79 24.45 9.64
N LEU A 156 3.76 24.31 8.73
CA LEU A 156 3.92 23.14 7.84
C LEU A 156 5.15 22.32 8.23
N ASP A 157 4.91 21.20 8.91
CA ASP A 157 5.78 20.04 8.98
C ASP A 157 5.72 19.28 7.64
N ILE A 158 6.78 19.36 6.84
CA ILE A 158 6.84 18.71 5.51
C ILE A 158 6.94 17.17 5.63
N ASP A 159 7.35 16.69 6.79
CA ASP A 159 7.25 15.32 7.28
C ASP A 159 5.80 14.87 7.60
N ALA A 160 4.84 15.78 7.83
CA ALA A 160 3.42 15.40 7.92
C ALA A 160 2.73 15.24 6.57
N LYS A 161 3.37 15.69 5.48
CA LYS A 161 2.93 15.38 4.11
C LYS A 161 3.51 14.04 3.61
N LEU A 162 4.67 13.63 4.13
CA LEU A 162 5.25 12.28 3.94
C LEU A 162 4.55 11.21 4.80
N ALA A 163 3.72 11.63 5.77
CA ALA A 163 2.65 10.81 6.33
C ALA A 163 1.39 10.94 5.44
N ASN A 164 1.16 10.03 4.49
CA ASN A 164 0.40 8.78 4.68
C ASN A 164 -1.03 8.92 5.25
N THR A 165 -1.58 10.13 5.33
CA THR A 165 -3.02 10.41 5.53
C THR A 165 -3.82 10.21 4.23
N ASN A 166 -3.18 10.19 3.06
CA ASN A 166 -3.88 10.16 1.77
C ASN A 166 -4.18 8.76 1.20
N GLU A 167 -3.64 7.66 1.75
CA GLU A 167 -3.94 6.31 1.25
C GLU A 167 -4.96 5.54 2.13
N VAL A 168 -5.21 6.00 3.35
CA VAL A 168 -6.22 5.42 4.24
C VAL A 168 -7.12 6.53 4.77
N THR A 169 -8.24 6.78 4.09
CA THR A 169 -9.33 7.55 4.69
C THR A 169 -9.69 6.89 6.03
N ALA A 170 -10.01 7.66 7.06
CA ALA A 170 -10.48 7.13 8.34
C ALA A 170 -11.62 6.09 8.18
N ALA A 171 -12.41 6.20 7.10
CA ALA A 171 -13.41 5.22 6.69
C ALA A 171 -12.82 3.86 6.23
N ARG A 172 -11.73 3.85 5.45
CA ARG A 172 -11.00 2.62 5.07
C ARG A 172 -10.29 1.99 6.26
N MET A 173 -9.74 2.80 7.17
CA MET A 173 -9.15 2.32 8.42
C MET A 173 -10.21 1.71 9.33
N GLY A 174 -11.37 2.35 9.48
CA GLY A 174 -12.51 1.80 10.21
C GLY A 174 -12.98 0.46 9.63
N ALA A 175 -13.10 0.36 8.30
CA ALA A 175 -13.49 -0.89 7.64
C ALA A 175 -12.41 -1.99 7.75
N LEU A 176 -11.12 -1.65 7.63
CA LEU A 176 -10.03 -2.61 7.82
C LEU A 176 -9.93 -3.08 9.27
N THR A 177 -10.05 -2.18 10.24
CA THR A 177 -10.11 -2.52 11.67
C THR A 177 -11.31 -3.43 11.96
N ASP A 178 -12.48 -3.14 11.40
CA ASP A 178 -13.68 -3.96 11.57
C ASP A 178 -13.53 -5.37 10.97
N TRP A 179 -12.75 -5.51 9.89
CA TRP A 179 -12.40 -6.81 9.28
C TRP A 179 -11.23 -7.54 9.95
N ILE A 180 -10.26 -6.82 10.53
CA ILE A 180 -9.04 -7.44 11.10
C ILE A 180 -9.23 -7.81 12.58
N ASP A 181 -9.94 -6.99 13.36
CA ASP A 181 -10.09 -7.17 14.81
C ASP A 181 -11.37 -7.93 15.19
N ALA A 182 -11.98 -8.66 14.26
CA ALA A 182 -13.26 -9.33 14.44
C ALA A 182 -14.35 -8.39 14.98
N GLY A 183 -14.51 -7.23 14.32
CA GLY A 183 -15.45 -6.20 14.73
C GLY A 183 -16.91 -6.57 14.42
N ARG A 184 -17.78 -5.55 14.35
CA ARG A 184 -19.21 -5.75 14.14
C ARG A 184 -19.53 -6.40 12.79
N LEU A 185 -18.85 -5.98 11.72
CA LEU A 185 -19.10 -6.55 10.39
C LEU A 185 -18.65 -8.01 10.29
N ASP A 186 -17.50 -8.34 10.88
CA ASP A 186 -17.00 -9.71 10.93
C ASP A 186 -17.94 -10.62 11.70
N ALA A 187 -18.37 -10.20 12.90
CA ALA A 187 -19.35 -10.95 13.70
C ALA A 187 -20.70 -11.14 12.97
N ILE A 188 -21.16 -10.15 12.20
CA ILE A 188 -22.38 -10.29 11.38
C ILE A 188 -22.15 -11.29 10.23
N LEU A 189 -21.00 -11.26 9.58
CA LEU A 189 -20.67 -12.20 8.49
C LEU A 189 -20.57 -13.64 9.00
N ASP A 190 -19.97 -13.85 10.17
CA ASP A 190 -19.91 -15.15 10.84
C ASP A 190 -21.30 -15.69 11.18
N LEU A 191 -22.19 -14.83 11.69
CA LEU A 191 -23.59 -15.21 11.95
C LEU A 191 -24.33 -15.58 10.67
N VAL A 192 -24.18 -14.80 9.59
CA VAL A 192 -24.81 -15.11 8.30
C VAL A 192 -24.28 -16.43 7.72
N LEU A 193 -22.98 -16.69 7.86
CA LEU A 193 -22.37 -17.93 7.41
C LEU A 193 -22.91 -19.13 8.20
N ALA A 194 -23.09 -18.97 9.52
CA ALA A 194 -23.71 -19.97 10.38
C ALA A 194 -25.16 -20.25 9.96
N ASP A 195 -26.00 -19.21 9.82
CA ASP A 195 -27.39 -19.33 9.39
C ASP A 195 -27.50 -19.99 8.00
N THR A 196 -26.60 -19.63 7.08
CA THR A 196 -26.55 -20.25 5.74
C THR A 196 -26.18 -21.73 5.81
N GLY A 197 -25.27 -22.09 6.72
CA GLY A 197 -24.92 -23.48 7.00
C GLY A 197 -26.10 -24.26 7.58
N GLU A 198 -26.86 -23.68 8.51
CA GLU A 198 -28.08 -24.29 9.04
C GLU A 198 -29.11 -24.54 7.93
N LEU A 199 -29.40 -23.55 7.08
CA LEU A 199 -30.34 -23.72 5.96
C LEU A 199 -29.96 -24.83 4.97
N GLN A 200 -28.67 -25.18 4.87
CA GLN A 200 -28.18 -26.21 3.96
C GLN A 200 -28.00 -27.58 4.62
N ALA A 201 -27.81 -27.63 5.94
CA ALA A 201 -27.48 -28.86 6.67
C ALA A 201 -28.54 -29.33 7.67
N ASP A 202 -29.52 -28.49 8.01
CA ASP A 202 -30.56 -28.76 9.02
C ASP A 202 -31.86 -29.33 8.40
N ASP A 203 -32.94 -29.28 9.17
CA ASP A 203 -34.28 -29.78 8.94
C ASP A 203 -34.96 -29.32 7.64
N THR A 204 -34.47 -28.28 6.96
CA THR A 204 -35.13 -27.77 5.75
C THR A 204 -35.00 -28.71 4.55
N PRO A 205 -33.79 -29.13 4.13
CA PRO A 205 -33.62 -30.21 3.16
C PRO A 205 -34.31 -31.53 3.57
N GLY A 206 -34.26 -31.90 4.85
CA GLY A 206 -34.89 -33.12 5.37
C GLY A 206 -36.42 -33.09 5.28
N ALA A 207 -37.04 -31.98 5.67
CA ALA A 207 -38.49 -31.76 5.58
C ALA A 207 -38.96 -31.68 4.12
N ILE A 208 -38.19 -31.02 3.23
CA ILE A 208 -38.50 -30.98 1.79
C ILE A 208 -38.43 -32.38 1.17
N ALA A 209 -37.43 -33.19 1.55
CA ALA A 209 -37.31 -34.57 1.10
C ALA A 209 -38.46 -35.45 1.62
N ALA A 210 -38.92 -35.23 2.85
CA ALA A 210 -40.02 -35.97 3.46
C ALA A 210 -41.38 -35.74 2.76
N LEU A 211 -41.60 -34.57 2.17
CA LEU A 211 -42.82 -34.26 1.40
C LEU A 211 -42.94 -35.05 0.09
N ASN A 212 -41.86 -35.69 -0.39
CA ASN A 212 -41.83 -36.41 -1.66
C ASN A 212 -41.47 -37.91 -1.51
N ASN A 213 -41.79 -38.51 -0.36
CA ASN A 213 -41.41 -39.89 -0.06
C ASN A 213 -42.51 -40.94 -0.26
N LEU A 214 -43.58 -40.63 -1.02
CA LEU A 214 -44.45 -41.69 -1.54
C LEU A 214 -43.70 -42.42 -2.64
N SER A 215 -43.04 -43.53 -2.29
CA SER A 215 -42.42 -44.39 -3.28
C SER A 215 -43.50 -44.95 -4.22
N ALA A 216 -43.14 -45.20 -5.49
CA ALA A 216 -44.01 -45.91 -6.41
C ALA A 216 -44.47 -47.27 -5.85
N ALA A 217 -43.68 -47.88 -4.96
CA ALA A 217 -44.04 -49.10 -4.25
C ALA A 217 -45.13 -48.87 -3.20
N ASN A 218 -45.12 -47.75 -2.47
CA ASN A 218 -46.20 -47.39 -1.55
C ASN A 218 -47.49 -47.13 -2.32
N VAL A 219 -47.43 -46.33 -3.39
CA VAL A 219 -48.60 -46.09 -4.25
C VAL A 219 -49.14 -47.40 -4.82
N ASN A 220 -48.26 -48.28 -5.31
CA ASN A 220 -48.67 -49.59 -5.81
C ASN A 220 -49.22 -50.49 -4.69
N ALA A 221 -48.70 -50.42 -3.47
CA ALA A 221 -49.22 -51.17 -2.33
C ALA A 221 -50.65 -50.72 -1.99
N GLU A 222 -50.89 -49.43 -1.87
CA GLU A 222 -52.24 -48.89 -1.61
C GLU A 222 -53.23 -49.27 -2.73
N VAL A 223 -52.83 -49.18 -4.00
CA VAL A 223 -53.70 -49.56 -5.13
C VAL A 223 -53.96 -51.08 -5.16
N VAL A 224 -52.95 -51.89 -4.85
CA VAL A 224 -53.12 -53.34 -4.75
C VAL A 224 -54.01 -53.71 -3.58
N ASP A 225 -53.91 -52.99 -2.46
CA ASP A 225 -54.72 -53.21 -1.27
C ASP A 225 -56.21 -52.99 -1.57
N VAL A 226 -56.55 -51.84 -2.14
CA VAL A 226 -57.91 -51.50 -2.60
C VAL A 226 -58.47 -52.53 -3.60
N MET A 227 -57.61 -53.12 -4.44
CA MET A 227 -58.05 -54.04 -5.50
C MET A 227 -58.13 -55.52 -5.07
N ARG A 228 -57.40 -55.92 -4.01
CA ARG A 228 -57.20 -57.34 -3.69
C ARG A 228 -57.46 -57.71 -2.24
N THR A 229 -57.21 -56.79 -1.32
CA THR A 229 -57.31 -57.06 0.12
C THR A 229 -58.61 -56.49 0.68
N ASP A 230 -58.99 -55.29 0.22
CA ASP A 230 -60.23 -54.66 0.65
C ASP A 230 -61.41 -55.52 0.21
N VAL A 231 -62.08 -56.09 1.22
CA VAL A 231 -63.29 -56.88 1.02
C VAL A 231 -64.49 -55.95 1.17
N THR A 232 -65.17 -55.75 0.05
CA THR A 232 -66.44 -55.04 0.02
C THR A 232 -67.51 -56.07 0.37
N THR A 233 -68.35 -55.79 1.36
CA THR A 233 -69.48 -56.69 1.64
C THR A 233 -70.39 -56.65 0.43
N LEU A 234 -70.71 -57.83 -0.14
CA LEU A 234 -71.66 -57.91 -1.25
C LEU A 234 -72.93 -57.14 -0.86
N PRO A 235 -73.50 -56.32 -1.77
CA PRO A 235 -74.70 -55.58 -1.46
C PRO A 235 -75.79 -56.55 -0.98
N GLY A 236 -76.41 -56.21 0.16
CA GLY A 236 -77.50 -56.98 0.76
C GLY A 236 -78.77 -56.94 -0.10
N GLN A 237 -79.92 -57.19 0.50
CA GLN A 237 -81.22 -57.19 -0.18
C GLN A 237 -81.67 -55.76 -0.56
N GLU A 238 -80.99 -55.15 -1.52
CA GLU A 238 -81.27 -53.80 -2.03
C GLU A 238 -81.31 -53.80 -3.56
N ALA A 239 -82.04 -52.86 -4.16
CA ALA A 239 -82.02 -52.67 -5.61
C ALA A 239 -80.73 -51.91 -6.01
N PRO A 240 -80.15 -52.17 -7.21
CA PRO A 240 -79.05 -51.36 -7.72
C PRO A 240 -79.44 -49.88 -7.79
N PRO A 241 -78.66 -48.95 -7.20
CA PRO A 241 -79.01 -47.53 -7.18
C PRO A 241 -78.81 -46.89 -8.56
N LEU A 242 -79.60 -45.84 -8.88
CA LEU A 242 -79.50 -45.11 -10.15
C LEU A 242 -78.18 -44.32 -10.31
N THR A 243 -77.46 -44.07 -9.21
CA THR A 243 -76.12 -43.44 -9.19
C THR A 243 -75.19 -44.25 -8.27
N PRO A 244 -74.65 -45.39 -8.73
CA PRO A 244 -73.82 -46.28 -7.90
C PRO A 244 -72.38 -45.76 -7.75
N THR A 245 -71.73 -46.10 -6.64
CA THR A 245 -70.26 -46.00 -6.48
C THR A 245 -69.54 -47.07 -7.31
N MET A 246 -68.24 -46.89 -7.59
CA MET A 246 -67.45 -47.87 -8.36
C MET A 246 -67.39 -49.25 -7.69
N GLU A 247 -67.32 -49.27 -6.36
CA GLU A 247 -67.38 -50.48 -5.54
C GLU A 247 -68.71 -51.22 -5.71
N GLU A 248 -69.84 -50.50 -5.68
CA GLU A 248 -71.17 -51.08 -5.87
C GLU A 248 -71.32 -51.63 -7.28
N MET A 249 -70.85 -50.91 -8.31
CA MET A 249 -70.90 -51.38 -9.70
C MET A 249 -70.16 -52.71 -9.88
N VAL A 250 -68.93 -52.82 -9.34
CA VAL A 250 -68.10 -54.03 -9.47
C VAL A 250 -68.67 -55.17 -8.63
N SER A 251 -69.13 -54.89 -7.41
CA SER A 251 -69.68 -55.90 -6.50
C SER A 251 -70.98 -56.51 -7.05
N TRP A 252 -71.86 -55.70 -7.65
CA TRP A 252 -73.07 -56.18 -8.32
C TRP A 252 -72.76 -57.07 -9.53
N MET A 253 -71.81 -56.65 -10.38
CA MET A 253 -71.36 -57.44 -11.52
C MET A 253 -70.81 -58.80 -11.07
N TYR A 254 -69.96 -58.81 -10.05
CA TYR A 254 -69.41 -60.04 -9.49
C TYR A 254 -70.50 -60.95 -8.90
N LYS A 255 -71.46 -60.39 -8.16
CA LYS A 255 -72.57 -61.13 -7.55
C LYS A 255 -73.43 -61.86 -8.59
N VAL A 256 -73.80 -61.17 -9.67
CA VAL A 256 -74.59 -61.75 -10.77
C VAL A 256 -73.85 -62.90 -11.46
N LEU A 257 -72.52 -62.78 -11.61
CA LEU A 257 -71.69 -63.80 -12.25
C LEU A 257 -71.40 -65.01 -11.36
N ARG A 258 -71.22 -64.80 -10.05
CA ARG A 258 -70.82 -65.86 -9.11
C ARG A 258 -72.02 -66.60 -8.53
N ASN A 259 -73.04 -65.89 -8.09
CA ASN A 259 -74.13 -66.50 -7.33
C ASN A 259 -75.11 -67.22 -8.24
N ARG A 260 -75.79 -68.23 -7.69
CA ARG A 260 -76.80 -68.98 -8.41
C ARG A 260 -77.87 -68.04 -8.95
N THR A 261 -78.22 -68.20 -10.22
CA THR A 261 -79.37 -67.56 -10.83
C THR A 261 -80.34 -68.60 -11.34
N THR A 262 -81.63 -68.36 -11.20
CA THR A 262 -82.66 -69.19 -11.84
C THR A 262 -83.65 -68.32 -12.59
N GLN A 263 -84.12 -68.81 -13.73
CA GLN A 263 -85.14 -68.15 -14.54
C GLN A 263 -86.32 -69.10 -14.72
N THR A 264 -87.51 -68.61 -14.40
CA THR A 264 -88.79 -69.23 -14.75
C THR A 264 -89.44 -68.45 -15.90
N ALA A 265 -90.60 -68.88 -16.39
CA ALA A 265 -91.31 -68.20 -17.47
C ALA A 265 -91.67 -66.72 -17.16
N THR A 266 -91.68 -66.32 -15.89
CA THR A 266 -92.10 -64.96 -15.48
C THR A 266 -91.13 -64.24 -14.54
N GLN A 267 -90.11 -64.92 -14.01
CA GLN A 267 -89.16 -64.31 -13.08
C GLN A 267 -87.72 -64.81 -13.24
N TRP A 268 -86.78 -63.87 -13.23
CA TRP A 268 -85.37 -64.11 -12.99
C TRP A 268 -85.05 -63.83 -11.52
N THR A 269 -84.24 -64.69 -10.92
CA THR A 269 -83.89 -64.65 -9.49
C THR A 269 -82.40 -64.81 -9.33
N LEU A 270 -81.81 -63.97 -8.49
CA LEU A 270 -80.43 -64.05 -8.02
C LEU A 270 -80.45 -64.45 -6.55
N TYR A 271 -79.75 -65.52 -6.21
CA TYR A 271 -79.66 -66.02 -4.85
C TYR A 271 -78.47 -65.41 -4.10
N ALA A 272 -78.51 -65.42 -2.77
CA ALA A 272 -77.37 -65.14 -1.91
C ALA A 272 -76.30 -66.25 -2.01
N ASP A 273 -75.15 -66.05 -1.37
CA ASP A 273 -74.05 -67.04 -1.28
C ASP A 273 -74.36 -68.25 -0.37
N ASN A 274 -75.65 -68.48 -0.08
CA ASN A 274 -76.14 -69.69 0.56
C ASN A 274 -76.96 -70.55 -0.41
N GLU A 275 -77.06 -70.12 -1.68
CA GLU A 275 -77.79 -70.78 -2.77
C GLU A 275 -79.31 -70.93 -2.55
N THR A 276 -79.87 -70.35 -1.47
CA THR A 276 -81.25 -70.58 -1.05
C THR A 276 -82.06 -69.31 -0.81
N THR A 277 -81.43 -68.23 -0.33
CA THR A 277 -82.10 -66.94 -0.11
C THR A 277 -82.14 -66.16 -1.42
N VAL A 278 -83.29 -65.58 -1.78
CA VAL A 278 -83.42 -64.75 -2.98
C VAL A 278 -83.06 -63.31 -2.62
N ASP A 279 -81.96 -62.80 -3.18
CA ASP A 279 -81.45 -61.47 -2.88
C ASP A 279 -81.98 -60.40 -3.84
N ALA A 280 -82.15 -60.76 -5.12
CA ALA A 280 -82.67 -59.86 -6.13
C ALA A 280 -83.52 -60.61 -7.16
N LYS A 281 -84.47 -59.91 -7.75
CA LYS A 281 -85.37 -60.47 -8.77
C LYS A 281 -85.65 -59.47 -9.87
N ALA A 282 -85.94 -59.98 -11.05
CA ALA A 282 -86.46 -59.20 -12.16
C ALA A 282 -87.63 -59.94 -12.81
N THR A 283 -88.65 -59.21 -13.24
CA THR A 283 -89.74 -59.78 -14.02
C THR A 283 -89.23 -60.10 -15.41
N VAL A 284 -89.50 -61.32 -15.89
CA VAL A 284 -89.17 -61.71 -17.27
C VAL A 284 -90.43 -61.99 -18.06
N SER A 285 -90.37 -61.72 -19.36
CA SER A 285 -91.43 -62.04 -20.31
C SER A 285 -90.81 -62.45 -21.64
N ASP A 286 -91.39 -63.44 -22.30
CA ASP A 286 -90.97 -63.91 -23.63
C ASP A 286 -92.22 -64.11 -24.50
N ASP A 287 -92.26 -63.41 -25.62
CA ASP A 287 -93.32 -63.52 -26.64
C ASP A 287 -92.90 -64.38 -27.85
N ALA A 288 -91.86 -65.20 -27.67
CA ALA A 288 -91.18 -66.02 -28.68
C ALA A 288 -90.42 -65.23 -29.76
N THR A 289 -90.39 -63.89 -29.66
CA THR A 289 -89.61 -63.01 -30.55
C THR A 289 -88.62 -62.17 -29.75
N THR A 290 -89.02 -61.65 -28.59
CA THR A 290 -88.22 -60.82 -27.69
C THR A 290 -88.35 -61.32 -26.25
N ALA A 291 -87.22 -61.73 -25.67
CA ALA A 291 -87.14 -61.93 -24.23
C ALA A 291 -86.75 -60.61 -23.54
N ILE A 292 -87.56 -60.17 -22.59
CA ILE A 292 -87.31 -58.95 -21.79
C ILE A 292 -87.05 -59.37 -20.35
N VAL A 293 -85.97 -58.84 -19.77
CA VAL A 293 -85.73 -58.84 -18.33
C VAL A 293 -85.88 -57.39 -17.87
N GLN A 294 -86.84 -57.13 -16.98
CA GLN A 294 -87.06 -55.78 -16.45
C GLN A 294 -85.97 -55.38 -15.44
N GLU A 295 -86.02 -54.13 -14.95
CA GLU A 295 -85.07 -53.63 -13.95
C GLU A 295 -85.03 -54.56 -12.71
N ILE A 296 -83.81 -54.79 -12.22
CA ILE A 296 -83.58 -55.65 -11.06
C ILE A 296 -84.11 -54.93 -9.82
N ALA A 297 -85.05 -55.56 -9.15
CA ALA A 297 -85.60 -55.13 -7.87
C ALA A 297 -85.04 -55.98 -6.73
N THR A 298 -85.17 -55.46 -5.51
CA THR A 298 -84.84 -56.19 -4.29
C THR A 298 -85.64 -57.50 -4.18
N GLY A 299 -85.04 -58.54 -3.59
CA GLY A 299 -85.64 -59.85 -3.38
C GLY A 299 -86.91 -59.81 -2.51
N PRO A 300 -87.77 -60.83 -2.57
CA PRO A 300 -88.86 -61.02 -1.61
C PRO A 300 -88.36 -61.46 -0.21
#